data_AF-A0A942SA17-F1
#
_entry.id   AF-A0A942SA17-F1
#
_cell.length_a   1.000
_cell.length_b   1.000
_cell.length_c   1.000
_cell.angle_alpha   90.00
_cell.angle_beta   90.00
_cell.angle_gamma   90.00
#
_symmetry.space_group_name_H-M   'P 1'
#
loop_
_entity.id
_entity.type
_entity.pdbx_description
1 polymer ?
#
loop_
_entity_poly.entity_id
_entity_poly.type
_entity_poly.pdbx_seq_one_letter_code
_entity_poly.pdbx_strand_id
1 'polypeptide(L)'
;MKKVVFLLTGFLCSVVFAKAQFTTRQKADTIDSIAKVLTENYVFPETAKQTIDYLRLQLQKKVYDTISSGEVFAQVMTAELQRAGKDRHLSMNYSAQPLPPQTTGPLELPAEEEKAYAQWLLSENYGITSVKVLPGNIGYIDFKWFCDPQYAGDTYAALMNYISHTDALIIDLRNSQGSMSPDAIPFICSYFFKNATHLNDLYWKEGNRIVQSWTHKVVPGKKYLDKPIYILTSGKTFSGAEELSYDLKNLKRAVLVGETTGGGANPGGSIRENAHFTMFVPVGRAVNPITKTNWEGVGVAPDTIIKSNRALFKAQKMALQYLLQKKGADSQWVYFLRDQLALVEKAEPVYKKYRFELEGFEQAKEIFIAGSFNNWSPKSDQLQRVGNKWVIDLEAEPGKHTYKFVVDNSWILDPGNPQKEKDREYENSMKIIQ
;
A
#
# COMPACT_ATOMS: atom_id res chain seq x y z
N MET A 1 56.39 -11.25 -57.43
CA MET A 1 55.22 -10.35 -57.57
C MET A 1 54.63 -10.11 -56.19
N LYS A 2 54.46 -8.83 -55.83
CA LYS A 2 54.19 -8.35 -54.47
C LYS A 2 52.73 -8.56 -54.06
N LYS A 3 52.54 -8.99 -52.80
CA LYS A 3 51.25 -9.05 -52.08
C LYS A 3 50.75 -7.64 -51.77
N VAL A 4 49.46 -7.38 -51.98
CA VAL A 4 48.75 -6.24 -51.37
C VAL A 4 47.47 -6.78 -50.75
N VAL A 5 47.38 -6.65 -49.43
CA VAL A 5 46.21 -6.95 -48.60
C VAL A 5 45.48 -5.62 -48.38
N PHE A 6 44.22 -5.52 -48.78
CA PHE A 6 43.35 -4.40 -48.41
C PHE A 6 42.62 -4.74 -47.11
N LEU A 7 42.96 -4.00 -46.06
CA LEU A 7 42.26 -3.99 -44.77
C LEU A 7 41.07 -3.03 -44.91
N LEU A 8 39.85 -3.58 -44.99
CA LEU A 8 38.61 -2.82 -44.89
C LEU A 8 38.23 -2.70 -43.41
N THR A 9 38.59 -1.58 -42.79
CA THR A 9 38.10 -1.19 -41.46
C THR A 9 36.70 -0.61 -41.59
N GLY A 10 35.68 -1.46 -41.47
CA GLY A 10 34.28 -1.04 -41.30
C GLY A 10 34.07 -0.46 -39.91
N PHE A 11 33.94 0.86 -39.83
CA PHE A 11 33.57 1.58 -38.62
C PHE A 11 32.12 1.23 -38.27
N LEU A 12 31.89 0.34 -37.30
CA LEU A 12 30.57 0.15 -36.68
C LEU A 12 30.27 1.42 -35.87
N CYS A 13 29.54 2.36 -36.49
CA CYS A 13 28.91 3.45 -35.78
C CYS A 13 27.73 2.86 -35.00
N SER A 14 27.98 2.44 -33.76
CA SER A 14 26.92 2.17 -32.79
C SER A 14 26.20 3.49 -32.53
N VAL A 15 25.08 3.71 -33.22
CA VAL A 15 24.14 4.77 -32.86
C VAL A 15 23.57 4.40 -31.51
N VAL A 16 24.20 4.90 -30.45
CA VAL A 16 23.58 4.98 -29.13
C VAL A 16 22.39 5.91 -29.32
N PHE A 17 21.18 5.35 -29.40
CA PHE A 17 19.96 6.13 -29.25
C PHE A 17 20.01 6.74 -27.84
N ALA A 18 20.50 7.98 -27.73
CA ALA A 18 20.29 8.78 -26.54
C ALA A 18 18.78 8.90 -26.36
N LYS A 19 18.23 8.28 -25.30
CA LYS A 19 16.84 8.53 -24.90
C LYS A 19 16.68 10.05 -24.83
N ALA A 20 15.71 10.61 -25.56
CA ALA A 20 15.48 12.05 -25.59
C ALA A 20 15.34 12.58 -24.15
N GLN A 21 16.18 13.55 -23.78
CA GLN A 21 16.21 14.09 -22.42
C GLN A 21 14.92 14.86 -22.14
N PHE A 22 14.36 14.68 -20.95
CA PHE A 22 13.18 15.41 -20.49
C PHE A 22 13.52 16.89 -20.28
N THR A 23 13.11 17.73 -21.22
CA THR A 23 13.54 19.14 -21.33
C THR A 23 12.87 20.05 -20.30
N THR A 24 13.48 21.21 -20.02
CA THR A 24 12.90 22.24 -19.13
C THR A 24 11.50 22.68 -19.59
N ARG A 25 11.27 22.79 -20.90
CA ARG A 25 9.97 23.13 -21.45
C ARG A 25 8.93 22.04 -21.15
N GLN A 26 9.27 20.77 -21.36
CA GLN A 26 8.37 19.65 -21.06
C GLN A 26 8.00 19.59 -19.57
N LYS A 27 8.92 19.93 -18.66
CA LYS A 27 8.63 20.04 -17.22
C LYS A 27 7.61 21.14 -16.93
N ALA A 28 7.80 22.33 -17.52
CA ALA A 28 6.87 23.45 -17.35
C ALA A 28 5.47 23.11 -17.90
N ASP A 29 5.40 22.58 -19.12
CA ASP A 29 4.15 22.16 -19.76
C ASP A 29 3.43 21.06 -18.95
N THR A 30 4.19 20.15 -18.33
CA THR A 30 3.64 19.11 -17.45
C THR A 30 3.09 19.72 -16.16
N ILE A 31 3.79 20.67 -15.53
CA ILE A 31 3.29 21.36 -14.33
C ILE A 31 2.01 22.16 -14.61
N ASP A 32 1.90 22.80 -15.78
CA ASP A 32 0.65 23.45 -16.17
C ASP A 32 -0.48 22.45 -16.43
N SER A 33 -0.16 21.25 -16.94
CA SER A 33 -1.12 20.15 -17.09
C SER A 33 -1.61 19.63 -15.73
N ILE A 34 -0.70 19.42 -14.77
CA ILE A 34 -1.02 19.09 -13.37
C ILE A 34 -1.97 20.16 -12.79
N ALA A 35 -1.66 21.43 -13.00
CA ALA A 35 -2.47 22.53 -12.47
C ALA A 35 -3.90 22.53 -13.02
N LYS A 36 -4.06 22.25 -14.32
CA LYS A 36 -5.37 22.08 -14.94
C LYS A 36 -6.13 20.91 -14.31
N VAL A 37 -5.51 19.74 -14.26
CA VAL A 37 -6.11 18.50 -13.72
C VAL A 37 -6.56 18.68 -12.28
N LEU A 38 -5.71 19.26 -11.41
CA LEU A 38 -6.06 19.54 -10.02
C LEU A 38 -7.22 20.53 -9.90
N THR A 39 -7.19 21.63 -10.66
CA THR A 39 -8.25 22.65 -10.61
C THR A 39 -9.61 22.07 -11.00
N GLU A 40 -9.64 21.26 -12.07
CA GLU A 40 -10.86 20.68 -12.61
C GLU A 40 -11.39 19.54 -11.72
N ASN A 41 -10.51 18.67 -11.20
CA ASN A 41 -10.94 17.37 -10.67
C ASN A 41 -10.74 17.19 -9.15
N TYR A 42 -9.71 17.80 -8.55
CA TYR A 42 -9.40 17.56 -7.14
C TYR A 42 -10.50 18.09 -6.21
N VAL A 43 -10.94 17.25 -5.27
CA VAL A 43 -12.09 17.53 -4.39
C VAL A 43 -11.85 18.70 -3.42
N PHE A 44 -10.60 19.09 -3.18
CA PHE A 44 -10.22 20.21 -2.32
C PHE A 44 -9.65 21.39 -3.13
N PRO A 45 -10.48 22.33 -3.60
CA PRO A 45 -10.03 23.42 -4.50
C PRO A 45 -8.96 24.32 -3.86
N GLU A 46 -9.05 24.56 -2.56
CA GLU A 46 -8.13 25.48 -1.89
C GLU A 46 -6.75 24.83 -1.74
N THR A 47 -6.73 23.55 -1.40
CA THR A 47 -5.51 22.73 -1.38
C THR A 47 -4.92 22.57 -2.79
N ALA A 48 -5.78 22.43 -3.82
CA ALA A 48 -5.35 22.41 -5.22
C ALA A 48 -4.55 23.67 -5.56
N LYS A 49 -5.12 24.85 -5.27
CA LYS A 49 -4.48 26.14 -5.51
C LYS A 49 -3.13 26.26 -4.79
N GLN A 50 -3.08 25.93 -3.49
CA GLN A 50 -1.85 25.97 -2.71
C GLN A 50 -0.76 25.05 -3.28
N THR A 51 -1.15 23.85 -3.72
CA THR A 51 -0.25 22.88 -4.34
C THR A 51 0.30 23.40 -5.66
N ILE A 52 -0.55 23.99 -6.50
CA ILE A 52 -0.18 24.57 -7.80
C ILE A 52 0.81 25.73 -7.61
N ASP A 53 0.50 26.65 -6.69
CA ASP A 53 1.35 27.80 -6.39
C ASP A 53 2.74 27.35 -5.89
N TYR A 54 2.78 26.30 -5.05
CA TYR A 54 4.02 25.69 -4.59
C TYR A 54 4.84 25.09 -5.75
N LEU A 55 4.25 24.26 -6.61
CA LEU A 55 4.96 23.63 -7.73
C LEU A 55 5.53 24.67 -8.70
N ARG A 56 4.75 25.72 -9.00
CA ARG A 56 5.19 26.84 -9.84
C ARG A 56 6.37 27.59 -9.22
N LEU A 57 6.36 27.80 -7.89
CA LEU A 57 7.49 28.40 -7.20
C LEU A 57 8.75 27.54 -7.27
N GLN A 58 8.65 26.21 -7.12
CA GLN A 58 9.79 25.30 -7.24
C GLN A 58 10.36 25.29 -8.67
N LEU A 59 9.49 25.34 -9.68
CA LEU A 59 9.88 25.47 -11.07
C LEU A 59 10.66 26.78 -11.32
N GLN A 60 10.17 27.91 -10.79
CA GLN A 60 10.87 29.21 -10.89
C GLN A 60 12.25 29.18 -10.21
N LYS A 61 12.37 28.45 -9.10
CA LYS A 61 13.63 28.22 -8.37
C LYS A 61 14.56 27.21 -9.05
N LYS A 62 14.20 26.69 -10.23
CA LYS A 62 15.01 25.73 -11.00
C LYS A 62 15.30 24.42 -10.25
N VAL A 63 14.45 24.05 -9.29
CA VAL A 63 14.63 22.84 -8.47
C VAL A 63 14.62 21.56 -9.32
N TYR A 64 13.93 21.58 -10.46
CA TYR A 64 13.76 20.42 -11.32
C TYR A 64 14.76 20.37 -12.49
N ASP A 65 15.70 21.32 -12.62
CA ASP A 65 16.55 21.48 -13.80
C ASP A 65 17.44 20.25 -14.07
N THR A 66 17.91 19.58 -13.01
CA THR A 66 18.79 18.41 -13.10
C THR A 66 18.08 17.10 -13.49
N ILE A 67 16.75 17.08 -13.47
CA ILE A 67 15.97 15.87 -13.77
C ILE A 67 15.88 15.67 -15.29
N SER A 68 16.41 14.58 -15.83
CA SER A 68 16.41 14.31 -17.28
C SER A 68 15.54 13.13 -17.71
N SER A 69 14.94 12.41 -16.76
CA SER A 69 14.05 11.27 -16.99
C SER A 69 12.62 11.59 -16.60
N GLY A 70 11.66 11.25 -17.46
CA GLY A 70 10.23 11.39 -17.16
C GLY A 70 9.79 10.52 -15.98
N GLU A 71 10.37 9.34 -15.80
CA GLU A 71 10.09 8.45 -14.66
C GLU A 71 10.54 9.08 -13.34
N VAL A 72 11.77 9.61 -13.31
CA VAL A 72 12.29 10.33 -12.13
C VAL A 72 11.46 11.59 -11.88
N PHE A 73 11.04 12.28 -12.94
CA PHE A 73 10.16 13.44 -12.80
C PHE A 73 8.81 13.08 -12.19
N ALA A 74 8.15 11.99 -12.61
CA ALA A 74 6.90 11.51 -12.00
C ALA A 74 7.07 11.16 -10.51
N GLN A 75 8.17 10.51 -10.13
CA GLN A 75 8.48 10.19 -8.73
C GLN A 75 8.68 11.46 -7.89
N VAL A 76 9.44 12.44 -8.41
CA VAL A 76 9.63 13.73 -7.75
C VAL A 76 8.31 14.47 -7.65
N MET A 77 7.54 14.60 -8.74
CA MET A 77 6.24 15.26 -8.73
C MET A 77 5.27 14.61 -7.74
N THR A 78 5.24 13.28 -7.64
CA THR A 78 4.47 12.56 -6.62
C THR A 78 4.85 13.02 -5.21
N ALA A 79 6.15 13.06 -4.89
CA ALA A 79 6.60 13.51 -3.57
C ALA A 79 6.26 14.98 -3.29
N GLU A 80 6.39 15.86 -4.30
CA GLU A 80 6.06 17.29 -4.19
C GLU A 80 4.55 17.51 -4.01
N LEU A 81 3.71 16.78 -4.77
CA LEU A 81 2.25 16.80 -4.68
C LEU A 81 1.78 16.33 -3.31
N GLN A 82 2.31 15.22 -2.80
CA GLN A 82 1.94 14.70 -1.48
C GLN A 82 2.40 15.65 -0.36
N ARG A 83 3.56 16.28 -0.51
CA ARG A 83 4.08 17.25 0.47
C ARG A 83 3.19 18.50 0.55
N ALA A 84 2.85 19.09 -0.59
CA ALA A 84 2.09 20.34 -0.64
C ALA A 84 0.60 20.11 -0.44
N GLY A 85 0.05 19.05 -1.04
CA GLY A 85 -1.37 18.70 -0.95
C GLY A 85 -1.76 18.02 0.37
N LYS A 86 -0.80 17.46 1.10
CA LYS A 86 -1.02 16.64 2.32
C LYS A 86 -2.02 15.50 2.14
N ASP A 87 -2.15 15.01 0.90
CA ASP A 87 -2.96 13.86 0.53
C ASP A 87 -2.03 12.84 -0.13
N ARG A 88 -1.99 11.64 0.46
CA ARG A 88 -1.07 10.57 0.05
C ARG A 88 -1.51 9.84 -1.22
N HIS A 89 -2.73 10.06 -1.71
CA HIS A 89 -3.20 9.48 -2.96
C HIS A 89 -2.69 10.22 -4.20
N LEU A 90 -2.38 11.51 -4.07
CA LEU A 90 -1.84 12.29 -5.17
C LEU A 90 -0.54 11.63 -5.63
N SER A 91 -0.56 11.12 -6.86
CA SER A 91 0.58 10.39 -7.43
C SER A 91 0.56 10.49 -8.94
N MET A 92 1.73 10.36 -9.55
CA MET A 92 1.94 10.55 -10.97
C MET A 92 2.70 9.35 -11.53
N ASN A 93 2.29 8.89 -12.70
CA ASN A 93 2.90 7.77 -13.41
C ASN A 93 3.39 8.23 -14.79
N TYR A 94 4.54 7.70 -15.20
CA TYR A 94 5.13 7.97 -16.50
C TYR A 94 4.96 6.77 -17.44
N SER A 95 4.64 7.05 -18.70
CA SER A 95 4.66 6.08 -19.79
C SER A 95 5.66 6.50 -20.86
N ALA A 96 6.58 5.60 -21.19
CA ALA A 96 7.53 5.82 -22.29
C ALA A 96 6.83 5.90 -23.66
N GLN A 97 5.68 5.22 -23.81
CA GLN A 97 4.85 5.29 -25.01
C GLN A 97 3.72 6.31 -24.82
N PRO A 98 3.31 7.02 -25.90
CA PRO A 98 2.18 7.94 -25.82
C PRO A 98 0.90 7.23 -25.35
N LEU A 99 0.31 7.77 -24.29
CA LEU A 99 -0.97 7.34 -23.74
C LEU A 99 -2.11 7.77 -24.66
N PRO A 100 -3.11 6.91 -24.87
CA PRO A 100 -4.29 7.25 -25.66
C PRO A 100 -5.00 8.47 -25.05
N PRO A 101 -5.60 9.37 -25.85
CA PRO A 101 -6.41 10.46 -25.33
C PRO A 101 -7.49 9.94 -24.37
N GLN A 102 -7.75 10.68 -23.30
CA GLN A 102 -8.79 10.28 -22.35
C GLN A 102 -10.16 10.43 -23.01
N THR A 103 -10.91 9.33 -23.09
CA THR A 103 -12.30 9.33 -23.54
C THR A 103 -13.19 9.86 -22.44
N THR A 104 -14.21 10.65 -22.80
CA THR A 104 -15.21 11.17 -21.86
C THR A 104 -16.26 10.07 -21.61
N GLY A 105 -16.21 9.43 -20.45
CA GLY A 105 -17.13 8.36 -20.03
C GLY A 105 -16.45 7.44 -18.99
N PRO A 106 -17.17 6.48 -18.39
CA PRO A 106 -16.52 5.36 -17.72
C PRO A 106 -15.50 4.76 -18.68
N LEU A 107 -14.28 4.48 -18.20
CA LEU A 107 -13.27 3.78 -18.99
C LEU A 107 -13.80 2.38 -19.28
N GLU A 108 -14.52 2.20 -20.39
CA GLU A 108 -14.63 0.90 -21.03
C GLU A 108 -13.25 0.63 -21.64
N LEU A 109 -12.50 -0.24 -20.96
CA LEU A 109 -11.24 -0.74 -21.48
C LEU A 109 -11.54 -1.41 -22.84
N PRO A 110 -10.74 -1.16 -23.89
CA PRO A 110 -10.82 -1.98 -25.09
C PRO A 110 -10.78 -3.47 -24.73
N ALA A 111 -11.52 -4.32 -25.43
CA ALA A 111 -11.70 -5.73 -25.05
C ALA A 111 -10.37 -6.49 -24.80
N GLU A 112 -9.31 -6.17 -25.54
CA GLU A 112 -7.98 -6.76 -25.31
C GLU A 112 -7.32 -6.25 -24.02
N GLU A 113 -7.50 -4.97 -23.67
CA GLU A 113 -7.01 -4.41 -22.41
C GLU A 113 -7.81 -4.94 -21.21
N GLU A 114 -9.14 -5.07 -21.34
CA GLU A 114 -10.00 -5.69 -20.34
C GLU A 114 -9.57 -7.14 -20.08
N LYS A 115 -9.31 -7.90 -21.15
CA LYS A 115 -8.82 -9.27 -21.07
C LYS A 115 -7.44 -9.35 -20.41
N ALA A 116 -6.51 -8.46 -20.78
CA ALA A 116 -5.19 -8.41 -20.16
C ALA A 116 -5.29 -8.05 -18.66
N TYR A 117 -6.16 -7.11 -18.31
CA TYR A 117 -6.43 -6.72 -16.93
C TYR A 117 -7.02 -7.89 -16.12
N ALA A 118 -8.03 -8.57 -16.65
CA ALA A 118 -8.61 -9.75 -16.02
C ALA A 118 -7.59 -10.89 -15.84
N GLN A 119 -6.73 -11.13 -16.84
CA GLN A 119 -5.64 -12.10 -16.73
C GLN A 119 -4.61 -11.71 -15.66
N TRP A 120 -4.27 -10.43 -15.54
CA TRP A 120 -3.39 -9.94 -14.50
C TRP A 120 -4.01 -10.12 -13.10
N LEU A 121 -5.29 -9.76 -12.91
CA LEU A 121 -6.02 -9.98 -11.66
C LEU A 121 -6.03 -11.47 -11.26
N LEU A 122 -6.25 -12.36 -12.22
CA LEU A 122 -6.17 -13.80 -12.02
C LEU A 122 -4.76 -14.24 -11.59
N SER A 123 -3.71 -13.71 -12.22
CA SER A 123 -2.31 -14.04 -11.88
C SER A 123 -1.90 -13.57 -10.48
N GLU A 124 -2.56 -12.52 -9.97
CA GLU A 124 -2.38 -12.00 -8.61
C GLU A 124 -3.35 -12.65 -7.61
N ASN A 125 -4.01 -13.75 -8.00
CA ASN A 125 -5.00 -14.49 -7.22
C ASN A 125 -6.09 -13.56 -6.62
N TYR A 126 -6.51 -12.57 -7.41
CA TYR A 126 -7.51 -11.56 -7.02
C TYR A 126 -7.19 -10.83 -5.70
N GLY A 127 -5.89 -10.65 -5.43
CA GLY A 127 -5.39 -9.94 -4.25
C GLY A 127 -5.32 -10.78 -2.97
N ILE A 128 -5.66 -12.07 -3.03
CA ILE A 128 -5.58 -12.99 -1.87
C ILE A 128 -4.23 -13.68 -1.88
N THR A 129 -3.37 -13.35 -0.90
CA THR A 129 -2.01 -13.90 -0.82
C THR A 129 -1.94 -15.17 0.02
N SER A 130 -2.84 -15.34 1.00
CA SER A 130 -2.86 -16.52 1.86
C SER A 130 -4.23 -16.75 2.49
N VAL A 131 -4.65 -18.02 2.53
CA VAL A 131 -5.83 -18.49 3.26
C VAL A 131 -5.42 -19.69 4.11
N LYS A 132 -5.68 -19.65 5.42
CA LYS A 132 -5.29 -20.70 6.36
C LYS A 132 -6.36 -20.93 7.42
N VAL A 133 -6.35 -22.11 8.02
CA VAL A 133 -7.00 -22.37 9.32
C VAL A 133 -5.88 -22.53 10.34
N LEU A 134 -5.73 -21.53 11.20
CA LEU A 134 -4.77 -21.54 12.30
C LEU A 134 -5.26 -22.45 13.43
N PRO A 135 -4.35 -22.90 14.31
CA PRO A 135 -4.73 -23.71 15.46
C PRO A 135 -5.79 -23.04 16.33
N GLY A 136 -6.75 -23.85 16.81
CA GLY A 136 -7.97 -23.36 17.46
C GLY A 136 -9.16 -23.13 16.53
N ASN A 137 -9.08 -23.64 15.29
CA ASN A 137 -10.08 -23.44 14.23
C ASN A 137 -10.32 -21.95 13.93
N ILE A 138 -9.23 -21.20 13.76
CA ILE A 138 -9.26 -19.75 13.51
C ILE A 138 -8.94 -19.53 12.04
N GLY A 139 -9.87 -18.94 11.28
CA GLY A 139 -9.64 -18.55 9.90
C GLY A 139 -8.63 -17.42 9.81
N TYR A 140 -7.77 -17.47 8.81
CA TYR A 140 -6.82 -16.41 8.48
C TYR A 140 -6.89 -16.11 6.99
N ILE A 141 -7.05 -14.83 6.65
CA ILE A 141 -7.07 -14.34 5.28
C ILE A 141 -6.10 -13.17 5.18
N ASP A 142 -5.21 -13.19 4.20
CA ASP A 142 -4.29 -12.10 3.89
C ASP A 142 -4.67 -11.47 2.54
N PHE A 143 -4.95 -10.16 2.56
CA PHE A 143 -5.32 -9.39 1.37
C PHE A 143 -4.22 -8.36 1.05
N LYS A 144 -3.63 -8.49 -0.14
CA LYS A 144 -2.74 -7.48 -0.71
C LYS A 144 -3.50 -6.26 -1.24
N TRP A 145 -4.68 -6.50 -1.81
CA TRP A 145 -5.65 -5.49 -2.24
C TRP A 145 -7.00 -6.17 -2.50
N PHE A 146 -8.04 -5.37 -2.70
CA PHE A 146 -9.39 -5.84 -3.03
C PHE A 146 -9.70 -5.58 -4.51
N CYS A 147 -10.14 -6.60 -5.22
CA CYS A 147 -10.48 -6.56 -6.62
C CYS A 147 -11.99 -6.41 -6.80
N ASP A 148 -12.38 -5.88 -7.95
CA ASP A 148 -13.79 -5.71 -8.29
C ASP A 148 -14.54 -7.05 -8.24
N PRO A 149 -15.71 -7.13 -7.56
CA PRO A 149 -16.54 -8.33 -7.53
C PRO A 149 -16.94 -8.86 -8.92
N GLN A 150 -16.95 -8.03 -9.96
CA GLN A 150 -17.20 -8.49 -11.33
C GLN A 150 -16.16 -9.53 -11.80
N TYR A 151 -14.91 -9.43 -11.32
CA TYR A 151 -13.84 -10.39 -11.62
C TYR A 151 -13.62 -11.40 -10.49
N ALA A 152 -13.71 -10.94 -9.24
CA ALA A 152 -13.29 -11.70 -8.07
C ALA A 152 -14.44 -12.31 -7.26
N GLY A 153 -15.70 -12.04 -7.62
CA GLY A 153 -16.88 -12.38 -6.82
C GLY A 153 -17.00 -13.86 -6.49
N ASP A 154 -16.77 -14.74 -7.46
CA ASP A 154 -16.80 -16.19 -7.26
C ASP A 154 -15.66 -16.67 -6.35
N THR A 155 -14.46 -16.12 -6.53
CA THR A 155 -13.31 -16.41 -5.67
C THR A 155 -13.57 -15.97 -4.22
N TYR A 156 -14.15 -14.78 -4.03
CA TYR A 156 -14.55 -14.29 -2.71
C TYR A 156 -15.67 -15.14 -2.10
N ALA A 157 -16.64 -15.60 -2.88
CA ALA A 157 -17.66 -16.53 -2.40
C ALA A 157 -17.05 -17.88 -1.96
N ALA A 158 -16.11 -18.42 -2.75
CA ALA A 158 -15.41 -19.67 -2.41
C ALA A 158 -14.56 -19.53 -1.15
N LEU A 159 -13.80 -18.43 -1.04
CA LEU A 159 -13.05 -18.05 0.16
C LEU A 159 -13.97 -18.02 1.39
N MET A 160 -15.10 -17.32 1.28
CA MET A 160 -16.05 -17.16 2.38
C MET A 160 -16.72 -18.49 2.75
N ASN A 161 -17.04 -19.34 1.77
CA ASN A 161 -17.52 -20.70 2.01
C ASN A 161 -16.49 -21.53 2.81
N TYR A 162 -15.22 -21.47 2.42
CA TYR A 162 -14.15 -22.19 3.09
C TYR A 162 -13.97 -21.73 4.55
N ILE A 163 -13.81 -20.43 4.77
CA ILE A 163 -13.54 -19.88 6.11
C ILE A 163 -14.78 -19.86 7.02
N SER A 164 -16.01 -19.99 6.48
CA SER A 164 -17.25 -19.96 7.27
C SER A 164 -17.34 -21.01 8.37
N HIS A 165 -16.59 -22.11 8.23
CA HIS A 165 -16.54 -23.21 9.18
C HIS A 165 -15.66 -22.95 10.41
N THR A 166 -14.86 -21.88 10.39
CA THR A 166 -13.97 -21.49 11.49
C THR A 166 -14.74 -20.83 12.64
N ASP A 167 -14.20 -20.84 13.85
CA ASP A 167 -14.86 -20.30 15.05
C ASP A 167 -14.52 -18.81 15.30
N ALA A 168 -13.41 -18.32 14.75
CA ALA A 168 -12.96 -16.93 14.75
C ALA A 168 -12.24 -16.61 13.44
N LEU A 169 -12.15 -15.33 13.07
CA LEU A 169 -11.49 -14.88 11.83
C LEU A 169 -10.46 -13.79 12.10
N ILE A 170 -9.29 -13.93 11.48
CA ILE A 170 -8.26 -12.91 11.39
C ILE A 170 -8.14 -12.48 9.93
N ILE A 171 -8.32 -11.18 9.67
CA ILE A 171 -8.10 -10.55 8.35
C ILE A 171 -6.82 -9.74 8.45
N ASP A 172 -5.79 -10.13 7.72
CA ASP A 172 -4.50 -9.45 7.69
C ASP A 172 -4.48 -8.41 6.58
N LEU A 173 -4.40 -7.14 6.99
CA LEU A 173 -4.30 -5.99 6.09
C LEU A 173 -2.98 -5.25 6.27
N ARG A 174 -2.01 -5.82 6.99
CA ARG A 174 -0.75 -5.15 7.33
C ARG A 174 0.04 -4.72 6.09
N ASN A 175 -0.12 -5.41 4.97
CA ASN A 175 0.53 -5.04 3.70
C ASN A 175 -0.49 -4.67 2.60
N SER A 176 -1.74 -4.42 2.98
CA SER A 176 -2.82 -4.16 2.01
C SER A 176 -2.77 -2.72 1.49
N GLN A 177 -2.73 -2.58 0.16
CA GLN A 177 -2.66 -1.27 -0.52
C GLN A 177 -4.05 -0.68 -0.83
N GLY A 178 -5.12 -1.37 -0.45
CA GLY A 178 -6.48 -0.87 -0.57
C GLY A 178 -7.30 -1.59 -1.62
N SER A 179 -8.20 -0.86 -2.26
CA SER A 179 -9.19 -1.41 -3.18
C SER A 179 -8.99 -0.88 -4.59
N MET A 180 -9.17 -1.74 -5.59
CA MET A 180 -9.12 -1.41 -7.01
C MET A 180 -10.49 -1.04 -7.57
N SER A 181 -11.55 -1.13 -6.76
CA SER A 181 -12.92 -0.82 -7.15
C SER A 181 -13.71 -0.25 -5.98
N PRO A 182 -14.64 0.70 -6.22
CA PRO A 182 -15.54 1.20 -5.19
C PRO A 182 -16.46 0.12 -4.60
N ASP A 183 -16.74 -0.96 -5.34
CA ASP A 183 -17.71 -1.98 -4.91
C ASP A 183 -17.07 -3.14 -4.12
N ALA A 184 -15.74 -3.28 -4.13
CA ALA A 184 -15.09 -4.41 -3.48
C ALA A 184 -15.21 -4.38 -1.95
N ILE A 185 -15.06 -3.21 -1.32
CA ILE A 185 -15.18 -3.08 0.14
C ILE A 185 -16.61 -3.31 0.62
N PRO A 186 -17.64 -2.69 0.02
CA PRO A 186 -19.03 -3.00 0.32
C PRO A 186 -19.36 -4.48 0.14
N PHE A 187 -18.88 -5.12 -0.94
CA PHE A 187 -19.09 -6.54 -1.19
C PHE A 187 -18.48 -7.43 -0.12
N ILE A 188 -17.20 -7.22 0.25
CA ILE A 188 -16.55 -7.99 1.32
C ILE A 188 -17.25 -7.76 2.67
N CYS A 189 -17.59 -6.51 3.01
CA CYS A 189 -18.31 -6.20 4.25
C CYS A 189 -19.68 -6.88 4.33
N SER A 190 -20.32 -7.16 3.19
CA SER A 190 -21.64 -7.81 3.12
C SER A 190 -21.67 -9.23 3.71
N TYR A 191 -20.51 -9.90 3.77
CA TYR A 191 -20.39 -11.19 4.43
C TYR A 191 -20.47 -11.10 5.95
N PHE A 192 -20.26 -9.93 6.55
CA PHE A 192 -20.15 -9.76 8.01
C PHE A 192 -21.42 -9.21 8.67
N PHE A 193 -22.45 -8.88 7.89
CA PHE A 193 -23.72 -8.34 8.40
C PHE A 193 -24.92 -9.13 7.86
N LYS A 194 -25.91 -9.35 8.72
CA LYS A 194 -27.16 -10.02 8.35
C LYS A 194 -27.98 -9.19 7.35
N ASN A 195 -28.14 -7.90 7.64
CA ASN A 195 -28.90 -6.94 6.83
C ASN A 195 -27.96 -5.99 6.08
N ALA A 196 -28.53 -5.23 5.14
CA ALA A 196 -27.83 -4.09 4.56
C ALA A 196 -27.47 -3.08 5.67
N THR A 197 -26.23 -2.63 5.65
CA THR A 197 -25.62 -1.76 6.67
C THR A 197 -24.94 -0.60 5.95
N HIS A 198 -25.18 0.62 6.42
CA HIS A 198 -24.57 1.84 5.87
C HIS A 198 -23.10 1.89 6.28
N LEU A 199 -22.22 2.01 5.30
CA LEU A 199 -20.77 2.06 5.49
C LEU A 199 -20.27 3.50 5.50
N ASN A 200 -20.46 4.23 4.39
CA ASN A 200 -19.98 5.59 4.21
C ASN A 200 -20.92 6.45 3.35
N ASP A 201 -20.82 7.76 3.48
CA ASP A 201 -21.34 8.74 2.51
C ASP A 201 -20.15 9.29 1.70
N LEU A 202 -20.18 9.10 0.38
CA LEU A 202 -19.15 9.54 -0.56
C LEU A 202 -19.59 10.83 -1.23
N TYR A 203 -18.86 11.91 -0.96
CA TYR A 203 -19.08 13.22 -1.59
C TYR A 203 -18.20 13.29 -2.83
N TRP A 204 -18.81 13.57 -3.98
CA TRP A 204 -18.10 13.71 -5.25
C TRP A 204 -18.14 15.16 -5.71
N LYS A 205 -16.99 15.68 -6.15
CA LYS A 205 -16.90 17.03 -6.73
C LYS A 205 -17.78 17.15 -7.97
N GLU A 206 -17.73 16.13 -8.83
CA GLU A 206 -18.57 16.05 -10.01
C GLU A 206 -20.05 16.04 -9.61
N GLY A 207 -20.80 17.02 -10.13
CA GLY A 207 -22.24 17.15 -9.87
C GLY A 207 -22.61 17.46 -8.42
N ASN A 208 -21.63 17.72 -7.54
CA ASN A 208 -21.82 17.97 -6.11
C ASN A 208 -22.76 16.93 -5.45
N ARG A 209 -22.54 15.65 -5.77
CA ARG A 209 -23.43 14.55 -5.37
C ARG A 209 -22.91 13.81 -4.15
N ILE A 210 -23.84 13.26 -3.38
CA ILE A 210 -23.57 12.33 -2.28
C ILE A 210 -24.06 10.95 -2.71
N VAL A 211 -23.19 9.96 -2.63
CA VAL A 211 -23.55 8.54 -2.84
C VAL A 211 -23.31 7.77 -1.58
N GLN A 212 -24.33 7.04 -1.14
CA GLN A 212 -24.21 6.20 0.04
C GLN A 212 -23.63 4.83 -0.34
N SER A 213 -22.62 4.39 0.40
CA SER A 213 -22.04 3.06 0.32
C SER A 213 -22.74 2.14 1.33
N TRP A 214 -23.32 1.04 0.85
CA TRP A 214 -24.08 0.09 1.65
C TRP A 214 -23.61 -1.33 1.40
N THR A 215 -23.64 -2.18 2.42
CA THR A 215 -23.51 -3.62 2.21
C THR A 215 -24.72 -4.20 1.49
N HIS A 216 -24.49 -5.24 0.69
CA HIS A 216 -25.53 -6.02 0.04
C HIS A 216 -26.22 -6.97 1.02
N LYS A 217 -27.55 -7.01 0.95
CA LYS A 217 -28.36 -7.94 1.76
C LYS A 217 -28.07 -9.40 1.40
N VAL A 218 -27.88 -9.69 0.11
CA VAL A 218 -27.61 -11.03 -0.43
C VAL A 218 -26.27 -11.02 -1.14
N VAL A 219 -25.46 -12.03 -0.89
CA VAL A 219 -24.18 -12.30 -1.55
C VAL A 219 -24.10 -13.79 -1.89
N PRO A 220 -23.34 -14.18 -2.94
CA PRO A 220 -23.00 -15.58 -3.16
C PRO A 220 -22.21 -16.14 -1.97
N GLY A 221 -22.33 -17.44 -1.71
CA GLY A 221 -21.62 -18.10 -0.61
C GLY A 221 -22.17 -17.79 0.80
N LYS A 222 -21.41 -18.18 1.83
CA LYS A 222 -21.83 -18.13 3.24
C LYS A 222 -21.37 -16.85 3.93
N LYS A 223 -22.30 -16.17 4.61
CA LYS A 223 -21.99 -15.07 5.53
C LYS A 223 -21.27 -15.56 6.79
N TYR A 224 -20.36 -14.75 7.31
CA TYR A 224 -19.62 -14.97 8.56
C TYR A 224 -20.23 -14.15 9.70
N LEU A 225 -21.34 -14.65 10.25
CA LEU A 225 -22.12 -13.97 11.29
C LEU A 225 -21.75 -14.48 12.70
N ASP A 226 -21.99 -13.66 13.73
CA ASP A 226 -21.95 -14.01 15.17
C ASP A 226 -20.62 -14.57 15.72
N LYS A 227 -19.54 -14.44 14.94
CA LYS A 227 -18.19 -14.89 15.25
C LYS A 227 -17.21 -13.71 15.29
N PRO A 228 -16.21 -13.73 16.19
CA PRO A 228 -15.28 -12.63 16.34
C PRO A 228 -14.41 -12.46 15.08
N ILE A 229 -14.16 -11.20 14.73
CA ILE A 229 -13.27 -10.80 13.64
C ILE A 229 -12.18 -9.91 14.24
N TYR A 230 -10.93 -10.24 13.93
CA TYR A 230 -9.77 -9.41 14.24
C TYR A 230 -9.14 -8.93 12.94
N ILE A 231 -8.80 -7.66 12.86
CA ILE A 231 -8.16 -7.07 11.68
C ILE A 231 -6.75 -6.64 12.05
N LEU A 232 -5.76 -7.11 11.30
CA LEU A 232 -4.37 -6.73 11.51
C LEU A 232 -4.02 -5.52 10.66
N THR A 233 -3.50 -4.47 11.28
CA THR A 233 -3.15 -3.21 10.59
C THR A 233 -1.69 -2.83 10.80
N SER A 234 -1.11 -2.12 9.82
CA SER A 234 0.19 -1.47 9.93
C SER A 234 0.14 -0.06 9.32
N GLY A 235 1.21 0.72 9.46
CA GLY A 235 1.35 2.00 8.75
C GLY A 235 1.31 1.90 7.21
N LYS A 236 1.37 0.69 6.65
CA LYS A 236 1.23 0.43 5.20
C LYS A 236 -0.20 0.12 4.77
N THR A 237 -1.10 -0.21 5.70
CA THR A 237 -2.51 -0.43 5.38
C THR A 237 -3.08 0.88 4.82
N PHE A 238 -3.60 0.85 3.60
CA PHE A 238 -3.94 2.09 2.88
C PHE A 238 -5.29 1.99 2.13
N SER A 239 -5.96 3.14 1.93
CA SER A 239 -7.13 3.29 1.06
C SER A 239 -8.28 2.34 1.44
N GLY A 240 -8.86 1.57 0.51
CA GLY A 240 -9.99 0.67 0.81
C GLY A 240 -9.77 -0.34 1.95
N ALA A 241 -8.51 -0.69 2.27
CA ALA A 241 -8.20 -1.53 3.42
C ALA A 241 -8.41 -0.78 4.75
N GLU A 242 -8.16 0.53 4.74
CA GLU A 242 -8.51 1.43 5.84
C GLU A 242 -10.02 1.63 5.93
N GLU A 243 -10.74 1.74 4.81
CA GLU A 243 -12.21 1.80 4.78
C GLU A 243 -12.80 0.58 5.51
N LEU A 244 -12.43 -0.64 5.09
CA LEU A 244 -12.89 -1.88 5.73
C LEU A 244 -12.58 -1.87 7.23
N SER A 245 -11.36 -1.47 7.60
CA SER A 245 -10.92 -1.39 9.00
C SER A 245 -11.74 -0.37 9.81
N TYR A 246 -11.95 0.82 9.26
CA TYR A 246 -12.67 1.92 9.89
C TYR A 246 -14.14 1.59 10.07
N ASP A 247 -14.78 1.06 9.02
CA ASP A 247 -16.20 0.74 9.04
C ASP A 247 -16.49 -0.40 10.00
N LEU A 248 -15.75 -1.51 9.93
CA LEU A 248 -15.97 -2.65 10.83
C LEU A 248 -15.62 -2.32 12.28
N LYS A 249 -14.66 -1.42 12.53
CA LYS A 249 -14.39 -0.88 13.87
C LYS A 249 -15.56 -0.06 14.40
N ASN A 250 -16.04 0.91 13.62
CA ASN A 250 -17.07 1.86 14.06
C ASN A 250 -18.44 1.20 14.19
N LEU A 251 -18.73 0.20 13.35
CA LEU A 251 -19.90 -0.67 13.44
C LEU A 251 -19.77 -1.75 14.54
N LYS A 252 -18.67 -1.75 15.32
CA LYS A 252 -18.40 -2.71 16.40
C LYS A 252 -18.44 -4.17 15.93
N ARG A 253 -18.07 -4.42 14.67
CA ARG A 253 -18.06 -5.75 14.06
C ARG A 253 -16.69 -6.44 14.18
N ALA A 254 -15.60 -5.69 14.21
CA ALA A 254 -14.24 -6.22 14.31
C ALA A 254 -13.42 -5.48 15.38
N VAL A 255 -12.37 -6.15 15.86
CA VAL A 255 -11.34 -5.58 16.73
C VAL A 255 -10.06 -5.40 15.94
N LEU A 256 -9.52 -4.19 15.91
CA LEU A 256 -8.26 -3.90 15.20
C LEU A 256 -7.05 -4.12 16.11
N VAL A 257 -6.04 -4.79 15.58
CA VAL A 257 -4.82 -5.15 16.30
C VAL A 257 -3.60 -4.77 15.45
N GLY A 258 -2.74 -3.90 15.96
CA GLY A 258 -1.53 -3.50 15.23
C GLY A 258 -1.18 -2.04 15.41
N GLU A 259 -0.84 -1.38 14.30
CA GLU A 259 -0.44 0.02 14.25
C GLU A 259 -1.49 0.87 13.54
N THR A 260 -1.43 2.19 13.74
CA THR A 260 -2.23 3.15 12.98
C THR A 260 -1.91 3.05 11.50
N THR A 261 -2.95 3.11 10.67
CA THR A 261 -2.85 2.96 9.21
C THR A 261 -2.32 4.20 8.51
N GLY A 262 -2.14 4.14 7.18
CA GLY A 262 -1.44 5.14 6.38
C GLY A 262 -2.17 6.48 6.18
N GLY A 263 -3.48 6.54 6.36
CA GLY A 263 -4.28 7.76 6.34
C GLY A 263 -4.72 8.23 4.96
N GLY A 264 -5.14 7.32 4.08
CA GLY A 264 -5.75 7.66 2.78
C GLY A 264 -7.23 7.32 2.74
N ALA A 265 -8.12 8.31 2.87
CA ALA A 265 -9.58 8.14 2.81
C ALA A 265 -10.27 8.65 1.53
N ASN A 266 -9.59 9.45 0.71
CA ASN A 266 -10.22 10.12 -0.41
C ASN A 266 -10.25 9.26 -1.70
N PRO A 267 -11.43 8.83 -2.19
CA PRO A 267 -11.54 8.09 -3.43
C PRO A 267 -11.19 8.96 -4.64
N GLY A 268 -10.63 8.33 -5.67
CA GLY A 268 -10.13 8.99 -6.85
C GLY A 268 -9.95 8.05 -8.03
N GLY A 269 -9.31 8.57 -9.06
CA GLY A 269 -8.96 7.80 -10.24
C GLY A 269 -7.79 8.40 -10.98
N SER A 270 -7.22 7.62 -11.89
CA SER A 270 -6.15 8.06 -12.78
C SER A 270 -6.71 8.91 -13.92
N ILE A 271 -6.20 10.13 -14.06
CA ILE A 271 -6.54 11.09 -15.10
C ILE A 271 -5.29 11.32 -15.95
N ARG A 272 -5.45 11.30 -17.28
CA ARG A 272 -4.36 11.60 -18.21
C ARG A 272 -4.08 13.10 -18.21
N GLU A 273 -2.85 13.47 -17.93
CA GLU A 273 -2.42 14.86 -17.95
C GLU A 273 -1.98 15.27 -19.35
N ASN A 274 -1.13 14.44 -19.97
CA ASN A 274 -0.60 14.65 -21.30
C ASN A 274 -0.24 13.30 -21.96
N ALA A 275 0.51 13.35 -23.07
CA ALA A 275 0.88 12.14 -23.81
C ALA A 275 1.67 11.11 -23.00
N HIS A 276 2.38 11.48 -21.94
CA HIS A 276 3.28 10.57 -21.23
C HIS A 276 3.00 10.44 -19.74
N PHE A 277 2.04 11.19 -19.20
CA PHE A 277 1.76 11.20 -17.76
C PHE A 277 0.28 11.00 -17.45
N THR A 278 0.03 10.19 -16.42
CA THR A 278 -1.24 10.12 -15.70
C THR A 278 -1.03 10.50 -14.25
N MET A 279 -2.09 11.00 -13.62
CA MET A 279 -2.11 11.36 -12.22
C MET A 279 -3.33 10.75 -11.53
N PHE A 280 -3.11 10.10 -10.39
CA PHE A 280 -4.20 9.75 -9.50
C PHE A 280 -4.65 10.99 -8.75
N VAL A 281 -5.94 11.34 -8.91
CA VAL A 281 -6.54 12.51 -8.29
C VAL A 281 -7.74 12.09 -7.45
N PRO A 282 -7.77 12.44 -6.16
CA PRO A 282 -8.96 12.29 -5.35
C PRO A 282 -10.08 13.22 -5.82
N VAL A 283 -11.13 12.62 -6.38
CA VAL A 283 -12.31 13.34 -6.92
C VAL A 283 -13.50 13.32 -5.95
N GLY A 284 -13.36 12.56 -4.85
CA GLY A 284 -14.33 12.52 -3.78
C GLY A 284 -13.70 12.41 -2.41
N ARG A 285 -14.53 12.48 -1.38
CA ARG A 285 -14.16 12.28 0.03
C ARG A 285 -15.18 11.39 0.73
N ALA A 286 -14.71 10.44 1.53
CA ALA A 286 -15.58 9.64 2.37
C ALA A 286 -15.93 10.40 3.65
N VAL A 287 -17.15 10.21 4.15
CA VAL A 287 -17.58 10.62 5.49
C VAL A 287 -18.35 9.46 6.11
N ASN A 288 -17.88 8.98 7.25
CA ASN A 288 -18.54 7.88 7.93
C ASN A 288 -19.79 8.37 8.68
N PRO A 289 -20.91 7.65 8.58
CA PRO A 289 -22.19 8.08 9.16
C PRO A 289 -22.19 8.04 10.70
N ILE A 290 -21.27 7.32 11.34
CA ILE A 290 -21.18 7.22 12.80
C ILE A 290 -20.25 8.31 13.34
N THR A 291 -19.02 8.40 12.82
CA THR A 291 -18.01 9.33 13.34
C THR A 291 -18.16 10.75 12.82
N LYS A 292 -18.95 10.94 11.75
CA LYS A 292 -19.15 12.23 11.04
C LYS A 292 -17.85 12.83 10.49
N THR A 293 -16.82 12.01 10.33
CA THR A 293 -15.51 12.36 9.78
C THR A 293 -14.95 11.16 9.00
N ASN A 294 -13.66 11.17 8.66
CA ASN A 294 -12.94 10.06 8.03
C ASN A 294 -11.54 9.87 8.64
N TRP A 295 -10.72 9.04 8.00
CA TRP A 295 -9.35 8.70 8.44
C TRP A 295 -8.25 9.42 7.63
N GLU A 296 -8.58 10.39 6.79
CA GLU A 296 -7.60 11.11 5.95
C GLU A 296 -6.54 11.79 6.82
N GLY A 297 -5.27 11.58 6.48
CA GLY A 297 -4.11 12.18 7.16
C GLY A 297 -3.82 11.67 8.57
N VAL A 298 -4.78 11.03 9.25
CA VAL A 298 -4.64 10.51 10.63
C VAL A 298 -4.55 8.99 10.71
N GLY A 299 -5.11 8.30 9.72
CA GLY A 299 -5.23 6.84 9.73
C GLY A 299 -6.27 6.32 10.73
N VAL A 300 -6.47 5.01 10.69
CA VAL A 300 -7.35 4.25 11.57
C VAL A 300 -6.51 3.75 12.75
N ALA A 301 -6.73 4.32 13.92
CA ALA A 301 -6.11 3.83 15.15
C ALA A 301 -6.66 2.42 15.47
N PRO A 302 -5.82 1.45 15.87
CA PRO A 302 -6.27 0.12 16.27
C PRO A 302 -6.90 0.13 17.67
N ASP A 303 -7.68 -0.90 18.01
CA ASP A 303 -8.22 -1.08 19.37
C ASP A 303 -7.16 -1.64 20.32
N THR A 304 -6.29 -2.50 19.80
CA THR A 304 -5.11 -3.03 20.50
C THR A 304 -3.85 -2.56 19.80
N ILE A 305 -3.21 -1.54 20.38
CA ILE A 305 -1.96 -0.98 19.85
C ILE A 305 -0.81 -1.94 20.15
N ILE A 306 -0.15 -2.42 19.09
CA ILE A 306 1.04 -3.27 19.16
C ILE A 306 1.82 -3.13 17.85
N LYS A 307 3.14 -3.32 17.87
CA LYS A 307 3.92 -3.36 16.63
C LYS A 307 3.32 -4.39 15.66
N SER A 308 3.19 -4.01 14.38
CA SER A 308 2.47 -4.80 13.37
C SER A 308 3.07 -6.19 13.17
N ASN A 309 4.38 -6.35 13.40
CA ASN A 309 5.07 -7.64 13.40
C ASN A 309 4.57 -8.62 14.49
N ARG A 310 4.03 -8.12 15.61
CA ARG A 310 3.43 -8.91 16.71
C ARG A 310 1.91 -9.05 16.62
N ALA A 311 1.27 -8.36 15.67
CA ALA A 311 -0.18 -8.27 15.61
C ALA A 311 -0.87 -9.64 15.42
N LEU A 312 -0.30 -10.52 14.58
CA LEU A 312 -0.85 -11.86 14.35
C LEU A 312 -0.85 -12.70 15.63
N PHE A 313 0.29 -12.75 16.33
CA PHE A 313 0.40 -13.41 17.63
C PHE A 313 -0.65 -12.89 18.61
N LYS A 314 -0.76 -11.56 18.72
CA LYS A 314 -1.71 -10.92 19.64
C LYS A 314 -3.16 -11.24 19.30
N ALA A 315 -3.54 -11.15 18.02
CA ALA A 315 -4.89 -11.45 17.57
C ALA A 315 -5.25 -12.94 17.73
N GLN A 316 -4.32 -13.86 17.43
CA GLN A 316 -4.55 -15.29 17.63
C GLN A 316 -4.74 -15.62 19.11
N LYS A 317 -3.92 -15.03 19.99
CA LYS A 317 -4.09 -15.13 21.44
C LYS A 317 -5.46 -14.63 21.89
N MET A 318 -5.88 -13.45 21.41
CA MET A 318 -7.19 -12.86 21.73
C MET A 318 -8.35 -13.75 21.25
N ALA A 319 -8.24 -14.32 20.05
CA ALA A 319 -9.23 -15.23 19.50
C ALA A 319 -9.36 -16.51 20.34
N LEU A 320 -8.25 -17.17 20.69
CA LEU A 320 -8.26 -18.36 21.56
C LEU A 320 -8.87 -18.07 22.93
N GLN A 321 -8.50 -16.93 23.53
CA GLN A 321 -9.06 -16.48 24.81
C GLN A 321 -10.58 -16.24 24.73
N TYR A 322 -11.06 -15.61 23.66
CA TYR A 322 -12.49 -15.43 23.42
C TYR A 322 -13.23 -16.78 23.28
N LEU A 323 -12.66 -17.72 22.52
CA LEU A 323 -13.27 -19.04 22.32
C LEU A 323 -13.33 -19.85 23.61
N LEU A 324 -12.32 -19.75 24.47
CA LEU A 324 -12.30 -20.37 25.81
C LEU A 324 -13.36 -19.79 26.75
N GLN A 325 -13.63 -18.48 26.67
CA GLN A 325 -14.68 -17.84 27.47
C GLN A 325 -16.08 -18.22 27.00
N LYS A 326 -16.27 -18.39 25.67
CA LYS A 326 -17.58 -18.66 25.07
C LYS A 326 -18.03 -20.11 25.21
N LYS A 327 -17.10 -21.08 25.25
CA LYS A 327 -17.43 -22.50 25.38
C LYS A 327 -17.37 -22.92 26.86
N GLY A 328 -18.47 -23.48 27.38
CA GLY A 328 -18.57 -23.96 28.77
C GLY A 328 -17.47 -24.97 29.12
N ALA A 329 -17.12 -25.05 30.41
CA ALA A 329 -15.85 -25.56 30.93
C ALA A 329 -15.49 -27.02 30.60
N ASP A 330 -16.45 -27.86 30.17
CA ASP A 330 -16.29 -29.32 30.12
C ASP A 330 -16.50 -29.90 28.72
N SER A 331 -15.54 -29.65 27.83
CA SER A 331 -15.43 -30.40 26.57
C SER A 331 -13.97 -30.66 26.20
N GLN A 332 -13.72 -31.77 25.50
CA GLN A 332 -12.40 -32.06 24.91
C GLN A 332 -11.88 -30.89 24.06
N TRP A 333 -12.80 -30.13 23.45
CA TRP A 333 -12.47 -28.94 22.68
C TRP A 333 -11.89 -27.81 23.54
N VAL A 334 -12.38 -27.60 24.76
CA VAL A 334 -11.83 -26.58 25.67
C VAL A 334 -10.40 -26.94 26.10
N TYR A 335 -10.11 -28.22 26.36
CA TYR A 335 -8.75 -28.68 26.63
C TYR A 335 -7.82 -28.43 25.43
N PHE A 336 -8.27 -28.81 24.23
CA PHE A 336 -7.53 -28.51 23.01
C PHE A 336 -7.24 -27.01 22.84
N LEU A 337 -8.22 -26.14 23.07
CA LEU A 337 -8.03 -24.69 22.98
C LEU A 337 -7.03 -24.15 24.02
N ARG A 338 -7.00 -24.70 25.25
CA ARG A 338 -6.01 -24.35 26.28
C ARG A 338 -4.60 -24.73 25.83
N ASP A 339 -4.43 -25.92 25.25
CA ASP A 339 -3.14 -26.37 24.72
C ASP A 339 -2.68 -25.48 23.57
N GLN A 340 -3.58 -25.11 22.65
CA GLN A 340 -3.24 -24.18 21.57
C GLN A 340 -2.85 -22.80 22.09
N LEU A 341 -3.55 -22.30 23.11
CA LEU A 341 -3.19 -21.02 23.74
C LEU A 341 -1.79 -21.09 24.35
N ALA A 342 -1.47 -22.15 25.09
CA ALA A 342 -0.15 -22.34 25.68
C ALA A 342 0.96 -22.44 24.61
N LEU A 343 0.70 -23.12 23.48
CA LEU A 343 1.64 -23.20 22.35
C LEU A 343 1.87 -21.83 21.71
N VAL A 344 0.81 -21.05 21.48
CA VAL A 344 0.92 -19.69 20.95
C VAL A 344 1.72 -18.81 21.90
N GLU A 345 1.42 -18.85 23.21
CA GLU A 345 2.16 -18.08 24.23
C GLU A 345 3.64 -18.46 24.30
N LYS A 346 3.97 -19.74 24.17
CA LYS A 346 5.36 -20.20 24.12
C LYS A 346 6.07 -19.76 22.83
N ALA A 347 5.34 -19.57 21.74
CA ALA A 347 5.83 -19.09 20.46
C ALA A 347 5.74 -17.56 20.32
N GLU A 348 5.67 -16.81 21.43
CA GLU A 348 5.68 -15.35 21.40
C GLU A 348 6.90 -14.84 20.62
N PRO A 349 6.71 -14.01 19.58
CA PRO A 349 7.81 -13.46 18.80
C PRO A 349 8.76 -12.63 19.67
N VAL A 350 10.02 -13.09 19.76
CA VAL A 350 11.08 -12.35 20.44
C VAL A 350 11.76 -11.45 19.42
N TYR A 351 11.68 -10.14 19.64
CA TYR A 351 12.44 -9.16 18.85
C TYR A 351 13.55 -8.58 19.69
N LYS A 352 14.71 -8.38 19.06
CA LYS A 352 15.86 -7.76 19.69
C LYS A 352 16.10 -6.39 19.07
N LYS A 353 16.40 -5.42 19.93
CA LYS A 353 16.81 -4.09 19.50
C LYS A 353 18.22 -4.18 18.93
N TYR A 354 18.40 -3.62 17.75
CA TYR A 354 19.67 -3.52 17.07
C TYR A 354 19.87 -2.09 16.56
N ARG A 355 21.07 -1.55 16.77
CA ARG A 355 21.44 -0.24 16.27
C ARG A 355 22.04 -0.35 14.86
N PHE A 356 21.41 0.31 13.90
CA PHE A 356 22.00 0.56 12.59
C PHE A 356 22.68 1.93 12.60
N GLU A 357 23.88 1.99 12.05
CA GLU A 357 24.67 3.23 11.93
C GLU A 357 25.16 3.40 10.50
N LEU A 358 25.10 4.63 9.99
CA LEU A 358 25.69 5.03 8.71
C LEU A 358 26.61 6.24 8.95
N GLU A 359 27.88 6.11 8.63
CA GLU A 359 28.87 7.19 8.78
C GLU A 359 28.89 8.12 7.56
N GLY A 360 29.06 9.43 7.79
CA GLY A 360 29.13 10.46 6.76
C GLY A 360 27.77 11.06 6.38
N PHE A 361 27.65 11.50 5.11
CA PHE A 361 26.44 12.11 4.55
C PHE A 361 25.96 13.36 5.32
N GLU A 362 26.86 14.28 5.67
CA GLU A 362 26.52 15.46 6.49
C GLU A 362 25.55 16.43 5.83
N GLN A 363 25.46 16.38 4.50
CA GLN A 363 24.58 17.21 3.67
C GLN A 363 23.26 16.53 3.34
N ALA A 364 23.05 15.27 3.75
CA ALA A 364 21.79 14.57 3.51
C ALA A 364 20.66 15.22 4.32
N LYS A 365 19.48 15.36 3.71
CA LYS A 365 18.30 15.94 4.37
C LYS A 365 17.58 14.87 5.19
N GLU A 366 17.44 13.69 4.62
CA GLU A 366 16.80 12.55 5.26
C GLU A 366 17.48 11.25 4.86
N ILE A 367 17.67 10.38 5.85
CA ILE A 367 18.17 9.02 5.63
C ILE A 367 17.19 8.06 6.27
N PHE A 368 16.77 7.05 5.52
CA PHE A 368 15.96 5.95 6.00
C PHE A 368 16.73 4.64 5.86
N ILE A 369 16.24 3.60 6.53
CA ILE A 369 16.68 2.22 6.32
C ILE A 369 15.50 1.39 5.84
N ALA A 370 15.74 0.53 4.84
CA ALA A 370 14.78 -0.39 4.29
C ALA A 370 15.37 -1.80 4.29
N GLY A 371 14.65 -2.78 4.79
CA GLY A 371 15.13 -4.16 4.88
C GLY A 371 14.04 -5.16 5.24
N SER A 372 14.43 -6.42 5.44
CA SER A 372 13.46 -7.49 5.74
C SER A 372 12.67 -7.25 7.02
N PHE A 373 13.22 -6.53 8.00
CA PHE A 373 12.55 -6.18 9.26
C PHE A 373 11.44 -5.12 9.13
N ASN A 374 11.42 -4.34 8.04
CA ASN A 374 10.34 -3.38 7.75
C ASN A 374 9.68 -3.63 6.39
N ASN A 375 9.87 -4.85 5.84
CA ASN A 375 9.38 -5.27 4.53
C ASN A 375 9.73 -4.22 3.44
N TRP A 376 11.02 -3.85 3.40
CA TRP A 376 11.64 -2.98 2.38
C TRP A 376 10.97 -1.61 2.20
N SER A 377 10.38 -1.05 3.25
CA SER A 377 9.78 0.29 3.16
C SER A 377 10.87 1.37 3.15
N PRO A 378 10.95 2.22 2.10
CA PRO A 378 11.99 3.23 1.98
C PRO A 378 11.79 4.46 2.87
N LYS A 379 10.66 4.54 3.59
CA LYS A 379 10.25 5.76 4.31
C LYS A 379 9.70 5.50 5.71
N SER A 380 9.68 4.25 6.18
CA SER A 380 9.12 3.93 7.51
C SER A 380 10.07 4.26 8.65
N ASP A 381 11.37 4.06 8.45
CA ASP A 381 12.35 4.04 9.53
C ASP A 381 13.47 5.06 9.26
N GLN A 382 13.25 6.30 9.72
CA GLN A 382 14.18 7.42 9.54
C GLN A 382 15.30 7.41 10.58
N LEU A 383 16.54 7.56 10.13
CA LEU A 383 17.72 7.69 10.99
C LEU A 383 17.81 9.11 11.56
N GLN A 384 18.38 9.20 12.77
CA GLN A 384 18.68 10.45 13.45
C GLN A 384 20.17 10.76 13.36
N ARG A 385 20.50 12.04 13.13
CA ARG A 385 21.90 12.47 13.07
C ARG A 385 22.50 12.60 14.48
N VAL A 386 23.61 11.91 14.72
CA VAL A 386 24.40 11.94 15.96
C VAL A 386 25.86 12.13 15.59
N GLY A 387 26.35 13.36 15.69
CA GLY A 387 27.71 13.73 15.27
C GLY A 387 27.92 13.58 13.76
N ASN A 388 28.92 12.79 13.36
CA ASN A 388 29.22 12.43 11.97
C ASN A 388 28.50 11.16 11.50
N LYS A 389 27.53 10.65 12.28
CA LYS A 389 26.78 9.43 11.98
C LYS A 389 25.28 9.69 11.91
N TRP A 390 24.61 8.79 11.21
CA TRP A 390 23.16 8.62 11.23
C TRP A 390 22.86 7.30 11.94
N VAL A 391 21.95 7.30 12.90
CA VAL A 391 21.67 6.14 13.75
C VAL A 391 20.17 5.86 13.88
N ILE A 392 19.81 4.58 14.00
CA ILE A 392 18.46 4.15 14.35
C ILE A 392 18.52 2.85 15.14
N ASP A 393 17.69 2.74 16.18
CA ASP A 393 17.49 1.50 16.92
C ASP A 393 16.20 0.82 16.43
N LEU A 394 16.33 -0.38 15.84
CA LEU A 394 15.22 -1.15 15.29
C LEU A 394 15.06 -2.49 15.99
N GLU A 395 13.82 -2.95 16.09
CA GLU A 395 13.49 -4.28 16.58
C GLU A 395 13.32 -5.26 15.40
N ALA A 396 14.05 -6.37 15.45
CA ALA A 396 13.97 -7.43 14.47
C ALA A 396 14.08 -8.80 15.15
N GLU A 397 13.56 -9.84 14.51
CA GLU A 397 13.68 -11.21 15.02
C GLU A 397 15.15 -11.66 14.98
N PRO A 398 15.58 -12.57 15.86
CA PRO A 398 16.86 -13.22 15.69
C PRO A 398 16.94 -13.92 14.34
N GLY A 399 18.04 -13.74 13.62
CA GLY A 399 18.25 -14.34 12.32
C GLY A 399 18.87 -13.41 11.30
N LYS A 400 18.78 -13.84 10.03
CA LYS A 400 19.39 -13.16 8.89
C LYS A 400 18.45 -12.08 8.35
N HIS A 401 18.95 -10.85 8.25
CA HIS A 401 18.25 -9.70 7.69
C HIS A 401 19.05 -9.06 6.58
N THR A 402 18.38 -8.69 5.48
CA THR A 402 18.94 -7.92 4.37
C THR A 402 18.40 -6.51 4.39
N TYR A 403 19.21 -5.51 4.05
CA TYR A 403 18.84 -4.09 4.11
C TYR A 403 19.67 -3.19 3.18
N LYS A 404 19.20 -1.95 3.03
CA LYS A 404 19.84 -0.81 2.37
C LYS A 404 19.49 0.49 3.10
N PHE A 405 20.34 1.50 2.96
CA PHE A 405 19.97 2.88 3.33
C PHE A 405 19.36 3.61 2.13
N VAL A 406 18.43 4.51 2.41
CA VAL A 406 17.82 5.40 1.42
C VAL A 406 18.19 6.82 1.81
N VAL A 407 19.19 7.38 1.13
CA VAL A 407 19.72 8.73 1.36
C VAL A 407 19.12 9.68 0.34
N ASP A 408 18.26 10.61 0.76
CA ASP A 408 17.58 11.56 -0.14
C ASP A 408 16.97 10.88 -1.39
N ASN A 409 16.26 9.76 -1.16
CA ASN A 409 15.67 8.85 -2.18
C ASN A 409 16.65 7.98 -2.99
N SER A 410 17.95 8.04 -2.71
CA SER A 410 18.97 7.19 -3.35
C SER A 410 19.27 5.96 -2.50
N TRP A 411 19.11 4.77 -3.08
CA TRP A 411 19.39 3.50 -2.41
C TRP A 411 20.88 3.19 -2.42
N ILE A 412 21.45 2.94 -1.23
CA ILE A 412 22.85 2.56 -1.07
C ILE A 412 22.98 1.31 -0.21
N LEU A 413 24.01 0.52 -0.49
CA LEU A 413 24.50 -0.49 0.45
C LEU A 413 25.12 0.20 1.66
N ASP A 414 25.08 -0.46 2.82
CA ASP A 414 25.86 -0.06 3.98
C ASP A 414 27.36 -0.15 3.68
N PRO A 415 28.08 0.98 3.56
CA PRO A 415 29.51 0.98 3.24
C PRO A 415 30.37 0.40 4.36
N GLY A 416 29.87 0.46 5.61
CA GLY A 416 30.55 -0.05 6.80
C GLY A 416 30.30 -1.54 7.04
N ASN A 417 29.40 -2.17 6.29
CA ASN A 417 29.10 -3.59 6.43
C ASN A 417 29.66 -4.42 5.25
N PRO A 418 30.69 -5.25 5.49
CA PRO A 418 31.26 -6.09 4.43
C PRO A 418 30.37 -7.27 4.03
N GLN A 419 29.38 -7.62 4.86
CA GLN A 419 28.49 -8.74 4.61
C GLN A 419 27.40 -8.33 3.62
N LYS A 420 27.30 -9.08 2.51
CA LYS A 420 26.38 -8.81 1.42
C LYS A 420 25.68 -10.08 0.99
N GLU A 421 24.47 -9.93 0.45
CA GLU A 421 23.69 -11.01 -0.13
C GLU A 421 23.13 -10.59 -1.48
N LYS A 422 23.22 -11.47 -2.47
CA LYS A 422 22.59 -11.28 -3.78
C LYS A 422 21.21 -11.92 -3.79
N ASP A 423 20.22 -11.14 -4.20
CA ASP A 423 18.85 -11.56 -4.48
C ASP A 423 18.52 -11.23 -5.94
N ARG A 424 18.57 -12.25 -6.80
CA ARG A 424 18.45 -12.12 -8.27
C ARG A 424 19.44 -11.08 -8.82
N GLU A 425 18.95 -9.96 -9.33
CA GLU A 425 19.75 -8.87 -9.90
C GLU A 425 20.18 -7.83 -8.85
N TYR A 426 19.67 -7.92 -7.62
CA TYR A 426 19.93 -6.96 -6.57
C TYR A 426 20.98 -7.46 -5.58
N GLU A 427 21.94 -6.61 -5.23
CA GLU A 427 22.84 -6.83 -4.09
C GLU A 427 22.32 -6.04 -2.88
N ASN A 428 22.34 -6.63 -1.69
CA ASN A 428 21.87 -6.04 -0.44
C ASN A 428 22.91 -6.21 0.68
N SER A 429 22.95 -5.30 1.65
CA SER A 429 23.74 -5.49 2.88
C SER A 429 23.06 -6.54 3.74
N MET A 430 23.83 -7.41 4.40
CA MET A 430 23.32 -8.52 5.19
C MET A 430 23.80 -8.41 6.64
N LYS A 431 22.91 -8.68 7.59
CA LYS A 431 23.22 -8.70 9.01
C LYS A 431 22.56 -9.90 9.68
N ILE A 432 23.27 -10.53 10.61
CA ILE A 432 22.71 -11.53 11.52
C ILE A 432 22.45 -10.84 12.86
N ILE A 433 21.20 -10.84 13.30
CA ILE A 433 20.78 -10.36 14.61
C ILE A 433 20.74 -11.58 15.53
N GLN A 434 21.57 -11.57 16.58
CA GLN A 434 21.72 -12.68 17.52
C GLN A 434 20.70 -12.62 18.63
#